data_AF-A0A4S3JAC7-F1
#
_entry.id   AF-A0A4S3JAC7-F1
#
_cell.length_a   1.000
_cell.length_b   1.000
_cell.length_c   1.000
_cell.angle_alpha   90.00
_cell.angle_beta   90.00
_cell.angle_gamma   90.00
#
_symmetry.space_group_name_H-M   'P 1'
#
loop_
_entity.id
_entity.type
_entity.pdbx_description
1 polymer ?
#
loop_
_entity_poly.entity_id
_entity_poly.type
_entity_poly.pdbx_seq_one_letter_code
_entity_poly.pdbx_strand_id
1 'polypeptide(L)'
;MGLFSWMRPTGRVSFIHSKDNALLISKKAGKSGKQEQTTLLDICRTATPAKCTLNPFLFNGHLQTAWTAVKYDGVPVYYKRWVFEAENSTFNGHFAVDFVVEPYTVPKTGQAADEERKYTQPSGLPERTSFFSEGEFSALSSDDTKPMLVVLHGLSGGSHEIYLRHVVAPLVADKGWEACVVNSRGCSRTKITTGMLYNARATWDVRQTVKWLRKTFPNRPLFGIGFSLGANILTNYLGEEGEACELKAAVLCASPWNLEVGSVNLQSTWMGLEVYSKVMGSSMKQLFEQHVEEVSKNPRLDVETVRKVTYLHEFDRYTISTVCQ
;
A
#
# COMPACT_ATOMS: atom_id res chain seq x y z
N MET A 1 -22.44 24.20 24.84
CA MET A 1 -22.25 24.14 23.36
C MET A 1 -23.50 24.75 22.73
N GLY A 2 -23.35 25.73 21.82
CA GLY A 2 -24.49 26.43 21.23
C GLY A 2 -25.28 25.54 20.25
N LEU A 3 -26.59 25.80 20.10
CA LEU A 3 -27.59 25.03 19.32
C LEU A 3 -27.21 24.68 17.86
N PHE A 4 -26.13 25.25 17.33
CA PHE A 4 -25.73 25.20 15.93
C PHE A 4 -24.34 24.59 15.68
N SER A 5 -23.67 24.05 16.71
CA SER A 5 -22.31 23.49 16.56
C SER A 5 -22.24 22.27 15.63
N TRP A 6 -23.37 21.60 15.38
CA TRP A 6 -23.47 20.47 14.44
C TRP A 6 -23.33 20.88 12.97
N MET A 7 -23.60 22.14 12.61
CA MET A 7 -23.53 22.61 11.22
C MET A 7 -22.11 22.87 10.71
N ARG A 8 -21.13 22.96 11.62
CA ARG A 8 -19.71 23.16 11.28
C ARG A 8 -18.83 22.28 12.15
N PRO A 9 -18.83 20.96 11.92
CA PRO A 9 -17.96 20.07 12.68
C PRO A 9 -16.50 20.43 12.41
N THR A 10 -15.69 20.43 13.47
CA THR A 10 -14.26 20.77 13.39
C THR A 10 -13.42 19.71 14.07
N GLY A 11 -12.23 19.47 13.53
CA GLY A 11 -11.21 18.59 14.08
C GLY A 11 -9.99 19.36 14.57
N ARG A 12 -9.26 18.77 15.52
CA ARG A 12 -7.96 19.30 15.97
C ARG A 12 -6.88 18.84 14.99
N VAL A 13 -6.11 19.79 14.46
CA VAL A 13 -4.89 19.50 13.71
C VAL A 13 -3.71 19.70 14.63
N SER A 14 -2.84 18.69 14.71
CA SER A 14 -1.56 18.79 15.41
C SER A 14 -0.46 18.54 14.40
N PHE A 15 0.55 19.42 14.39
CA PHE A 15 1.71 19.30 13.52
C PHE A 15 2.94 19.11 14.40
N ILE A 16 3.52 17.92 14.33
CA ILE A 16 4.68 17.51 15.14
C ILE A 16 5.82 17.24 14.17
N HIS A 17 7.01 17.73 14.49
CA HIS A 17 8.21 17.55 13.67
C HIS A 17 9.43 17.31 14.55
N SER A 18 10.48 16.70 13.97
CA SER A 18 11.78 16.61 14.62
C SER A 18 12.35 18.00 14.90
N LYS A 19 13.06 18.15 16.03
CA LYS A 19 13.82 19.37 16.34
C LYS A 19 14.95 19.57 15.34
N ASP A 20 15.54 18.48 14.86
CA ASP A 20 16.64 18.46 13.91
C ASP A 20 16.10 18.35 12.48
N ASN A 21 15.45 19.41 11.97
CA ASN A 21 14.94 19.45 10.61
C ASN A 21 15.70 20.47 9.76
N ALA A 22 16.76 20.01 9.10
CA ALA A 22 17.63 20.82 8.24
C ALA A 22 17.46 20.51 6.74
N LEU A 23 16.40 19.81 6.34
CA LEU A 23 16.25 19.39 4.94
C LEU A 23 15.81 20.55 4.05
N LEU A 24 16.80 21.14 3.37
CA LEU A 24 16.60 22.17 2.35
C LEU A 24 16.20 21.52 1.01
N ILE A 25 15.17 22.08 0.39
CA ILE A 25 14.63 21.66 -0.89
C ILE A 25 14.64 22.87 -1.83
N SER A 26 15.24 22.68 -3.01
CA SER A 26 15.21 23.70 -4.06
C SER A 26 13.86 23.67 -4.78
N LYS A 27 13.19 24.81 -4.87
CA LYS A 27 12.01 24.96 -5.73
C LYS A 27 12.45 24.84 -7.19
N LYS A 28 11.64 24.17 -8.01
CA LYS A 28 11.86 24.11 -9.47
C LYS A 28 11.87 25.55 -9.99
N ALA A 29 12.97 25.96 -10.64
CA ALA A 29 13.16 27.34 -11.06
C ALA A 29 12.00 27.79 -11.97
N GLY A 30 11.32 28.87 -11.59
CA GLY A 30 10.38 29.55 -12.47
C GLY A 30 11.12 30.27 -13.61
N LYS A 31 10.37 30.92 -14.51
CA LYS A 31 10.91 31.71 -15.63
C LYS A 31 11.92 32.82 -15.22
N SER A 32 12.02 33.14 -13.93
CA SER A 32 12.89 34.19 -13.38
C SER A 32 14.33 33.74 -13.04
N GLY A 33 14.66 32.44 -13.19
CA GLY A 33 16.04 31.93 -13.05
C GLY A 33 16.64 31.97 -11.64
N LYS A 34 15.97 32.54 -10.62
CA LYS A 34 16.41 32.47 -9.22
C LYS A 34 16.03 31.13 -8.60
N GLN A 35 17.03 30.42 -8.11
CA GLN A 35 16.86 29.17 -7.38
C GLN A 35 16.44 29.49 -5.94
N GLU A 36 15.15 29.41 -5.65
CA GLU A 36 14.60 29.64 -4.32
C GLU A 36 14.68 28.34 -3.50
N GLN A 37 15.18 28.42 -2.27
CA GLN A 37 15.21 27.29 -1.33
C GLN A 37 14.08 27.42 -0.31
N THR A 38 13.52 26.28 0.09
CA THR A 38 12.55 26.16 1.18
C THR A 38 12.92 24.94 2.03
N THR A 39 12.43 24.85 3.26
CA THR A 39 12.58 23.62 4.04
C THR A 39 11.44 22.65 3.73
N LEU A 40 11.68 21.34 3.90
CA LEU A 40 10.60 20.35 3.90
C LEU A 40 9.56 20.68 4.98
N LEU A 41 10.02 21.16 6.14
CA LEU A 41 9.16 21.57 7.24
C LEU A 41 8.14 22.64 6.82
N ASP A 42 8.59 23.67 6.11
CA ASP A 42 7.74 24.77 5.66
C ASP A 42 6.76 24.31 4.58
N ILE A 43 7.17 23.41 3.68
CA ILE A 43 6.27 22.78 2.71
C ILE A 43 5.17 22.02 3.45
N CYS A 44 5.54 21.14 4.39
CA CYS A 44 4.59 20.36 5.17
C CYS A 44 3.66 21.26 6.01
N ARG A 45 4.20 22.31 6.61
CA ARG A 45 3.42 23.28 7.40
C ARG A 45 2.43 24.04 6.54
N THR A 46 2.84 24.45 5.33
CA THR A 46 1.96 25.15 4.37
C THR A 46 0.87 24.23 3.83
N ALA A 47 1.18 22.95 3.59
CA ALA A 47 0.23 21.96 3.15
C ALA A 47 -0.72 21.49 4.28
N THR A 48 -0.34 21.67 5.54
CA THR A 48 -1.14 21.28 6.70
C THR A 48 -2.18 22.37 7.01
N PRO A 49 -3.49 22.10 6.92
CA PRO A 49 -4.50 23.10 7.19
C PRO A 49 -4.47 23.54 8.66
N ALA A 50 -4.51 24.85 8.91
CA ALA A 50 -4.54 25.39 10.27
C ALA A 50 -5.82 25.03 11.04
N LYS A 51 -6.91 24.72 10.32
CA LYS A 51 -8.19 24.26 10.87
C LYS A 51 -8.70 23.08 10.05
N CYS A 52 -9.16 22.03 10.70
CA CYS A 52 -9.85 20.93 10.04
C CYS A 52 -11.36 21.20 10.10
N THR A 53 -11.91 21.81 9.05
CA THR A 53 -13.36 21.95 8.89
C THR A 53 -13.89 20.72 8.19
N LEU A 54 -14.76 19.98 8.85
CA LEU A 54 -15.31 18.73 8.33
C LEU A 54 -16.60 19.00 7.57
N ASN A 55 -16.88 18.17 6.56
CA ASN A 55 -18.17 18.17 5.89
C ASN A 55 -19.26 17.77 6.91
N PRO A 56 -20.40 18.47 7.00
CA PRO A 56 -21.48 18.13 7.92
C PRO A 56 -22.03 16.70 7.80
N PHE A 57 -21.91 16.09 6.62
CA PHE A 57 -22.29 14.69 6.37
C PHE A 57 -21.15 13.69 6.58
N LEU A 58 -19.90 14.15 6.66
CA LEU A 58 -18.70 13.33 6.88
C LEU A 58 -17.91 13.85 8.09
N PHE A 59 -18.64 14.12 9.18
CA PHE A 59 -18.15 14.87 10.33
C PHE A 59 -17.28 14.07 11.30
N ASN A 60 -17.07 12.78 11.04
CA ASN A 60 -16.18 11.91 11.80
C ASN A 60 -15.44 10.94 10.86
N GLY A 61 -14.37 10.33 11.37
CA GLY A 61 -13.54 9.40 10.59
C GLY A 61 -14.31 8.18 10.07
N HIS A 62 -15.32 7.70 10.79
CA HIS A 62 -16.09 6.52 10.37
C HIS A 62 -16.91 6.79 9.11
N LEU A 63 -17.60 7.92 9.06
CA LEU A 63 -18.38 8.34 7.89
C LEU A 63 -17.46 8.61 6.70
N GLN A 64 -16.28 9.18 6.93
CA GLN A 64 -15.28 9.40 5.89
C GLN A 64 -14.78 8.07 5.30
N THR A 65 -14.46 7.08 6.14
CA THR A 65 -14.08 5.74 5.69
C THR A 65 -15.21 5.06 4.93
N ALA A 66 -16.44 5.10 5.46
CA ALA A 66 -17.60 4.52 4.80
C ALA A 66 -17.84 5.14 3.42
N TRP A 67 -17.74 6.47 3.31
CA TRP A 67 -17.85 7.20 2.05
C TRP A 67 -16.83 6.73 1.01
N THR A 68 -15.57 6.56 1.42
CA THR A 68 -14.53 6.05 0.50
C THR A 68 -14.73 4.60 0.09
N ALA A 69 -15.44 3.79 0.89
CA ALA A 69 -15.74 2.41 0.55
C ALA A 69 -16.91 2.27 -0.43
N VAL A 70 -17.85 3.23 -0.45
CA VAL A 70 -19.03 3.20 -1.34
C VAL A 70 -18.87 4.04 -2.59
N LYS A 71 -18.01 5.06 -2.58
CA LYS A 71 -17.80 5.95 -3.71
C LYS A 71 -16.86 5.31 -4.72
N TYR A 72 -17.35 5.08 -5.93
CA TYR A 72 -16.54 4.65 -7.06
C TYR A 72 -16.06 5.88 -7.84
N ASP A 73 -14.82 6.31 -7.62
CA ASP A 73 -14.15 7.25 -8.52
C ASP A 73 -13.34 6.46 -9.56
N GLY A 74 -13.62 6.71 -10.83
CA GLY A 74 -12.90 6.11 -11.96
C GLY A 74 -11.52 6.74 -12.19
N VAL A 75 -10.66 6.76 -11.16
CA VAL A 75 -9.32 7.36 -11.25
C VAL A 75 -8.46 6.58 -12.27
N PRO A 76 -8.04 7.20 -13.39
CA PRO A 76 -7.55 6.48 -14.56
C PRO A 76 -6.06 6.12 -14.46
N VAL A 77 -5.70 5.31 -13.48
CA VAL A 77 -4.34 4.74 -13.38
C VAL A 77 -4.33 3.36 -14.00
N TYR A 78 -3.35 3.12 -14.87
CA TYR A 78 -3.17 1.87 -15.59
C TYR A 78 -1.89 1.20 -15.15
N TYR A 79 -1.90 -0.13 -15.11
CA TYR A 79 -0.81 -0.92 -14.58
C TYR A 79 -0.39 -2.02 -15.55
N LYS A 80 0.89 -2.34 -15.52
CA LYS A 80 1.40 -3.64 -15.95
C LYS A 80 2.07 -4.36 -14.78
N ARG A 81 1.69 -5.62 -14.59
CA ARG A 81 2.15 -6.48 -13.51
C ARG A 81 3.39 -7.25 -13.95
N TRP A 82 4.37 -7.31 -13.07
CA TRP A 82 5.41 -8.32 -13.08
C TRP A 82 5.35 -9.18 -11.82
N VAL A 83 5.66 -10.47 -11.96
CA VAL A 83 5.72 -11.41 -10.84
C VAL A 83 7.18 -11.78 -10.61
N PHE A 84 7.69 -11.45 -9.43
CA PHE A 84 9.04 -11.77 -9.01
C PHE A 84 9.08 -13.12 -8.31
N GLU A 85 10.16 -13.87 -8.49
CA GLU A 85 10.57 -14.94 -7.59
C GLU A 85 11.30 -14.32 -6.39
N ALA A 86 10.92 -14.73 -5.18
CA ALA A 86 11.53 -14.22 -3.98
C ALA A 86 12.95 -14.77 -3.82
N GLU A 87 13.91 -13.87 -3.60
CA GLU A 87 15.33 -14.21 -3.40
C GLU A 87 15.62 -14.69 -1.97
N ASN A 88 14.71 -14.44 -1.04
CA ASN A 88 14.86 -14.83 0.35
C ASN A 88 14.54 -16.32 0.53
N SER A 89 15.51 -17.12 1.00
CA SER A 89 15.33 -18.55 1.20
C SER A 89 14.30 -18.91 2.29
N THR A 90 14.15 -18.05 3.31
CA THR A 90 13.14 -18.21 4.36
C THR A 90 11.75 -17.80 3.87
N PHE A 91 11.67 -16.72 3.10
CA PHE A 91 10.41 -16.18 2.56
C PHE A 91 10.32 -16.40 1.05
N ASN A 92 10.44 -17.66 0.62
CA ASN A 92 10.43 -18.07 -0.79
C ASN A 92 9.03 -17.93 -1.43
N GLY A 93 8.93 -18.19 -2.74
CA GLY A 93 7.71 -18.09 -3.53
C GLY A 93 7.63 -16.77 -4.31
N HIS A 94 6.45 -16.45 -4.83
CA HIS A 94 6.29 -15.29 -5.70
C HIS A 94 5.58 -14.10 -5.04
N PHE A 95 5.90 -12.90 -5.53
CA PHE A 95 5.15 -11.68 -5.23
C PHE A 95 4.98 -10.82 -6.48
N ALA A 96 3.96 -9.97 -6.50
CA ALA A 96 3.62 -9.16 -7.67
C ALA A 96 3.88 -7.67 -7.44
N VAL A 97 4.41 -7.01 -8.47
CA VAL A 97 4.56 -5.56 -8.50
C VAL A 97 3.85 -5.01 -9.74
N ASP A 98 2.99 -4.02 -9.52
CA ASP A 98 2.26 -3.34 -10.57
C ASP A 98 2.92 -2.00 -10.88
N PHE A 99 3.49 -1.88 -12.08
CA PHE A 99 4.11 -0.64 -12.55
C PHE A 99 3.07 0.20 -13.26
N VAL A 100 3.03 1.49 -12.93
CA VAL A 100 2.16 2.45 -13.61
C VAL A 100 2.65 2.62 -15.04
N VAL A 101 1.72 2.58 -15.99
CA VAL A 101 1.99 2.74 -17.42
C VAL A 101 1.03 3.75 -18.03
N GLU A 102 1.38 4.23 -19.22
CA GLU A 102 0.46 5.03 -20.04
C GLU A 102 -0.84 4.27 -20.30
N PRO A 103 -1.99 4.99 -20.41
CA PRO A 103 -3.27 4.36 -20.71
C PRO A 103 -3.22 3.48 -21.96
N TYR A 104 -3.75 2.27 -21.85
CA TYR A 104 -3.83 1.31 -22.95
C TYR A 104 -5.13 0.52 -22.89
N THR A 105 -5.47 -0.13 -24.01
CA THR A 105 -6.60 -1.06 -24.05
C THR A 105 -6.18 -2.37 -23.40
N VAL A 106 -6.74 -2.67 -22.23
CA VAL A 106 -6.50 -3.95 -21.55
C VAL A 106 -7.02 -5.09 -22.42
N PRO A 107 -6.17 -6.03 -22.86
CA PRO A 107 -6.62 -7.16 -23.66
C PRO A 107 -7.62 -8.01 -22.90
N LYS A 108 -8.69 -8.45 -23.56
CA LYS A 108 -9.75 -9.29 -22.96
C LYS A 108 -9.39 -10.78 -22.91
N THR A 109 -8.39 -11.22 -23.67
CA THR A 109 -7.89 -12.59 -23.84
C THR A 109 -6.39 -12.56 -24.16
N GLY A 110 -5.64 -13.64 -23.91
CA GLY A 110 -4.19 -13.73 -24.17
C GLY A 110 -3.32 -13.62 -22.91
N GLN A 111 -2.00 -13.74 -23.06
CA GLN A 111 -0.93 -13.57 -22.05
C GLN A 111 -1.13 -12.39 -21.07
N ALA A 112 -1.92 -11.37 -21.45
CA ALA A 112 -2.42 -10.31 -20.58
C ALA A 112 -3.26 -10.79 -19.38
N ALA A 113 -3.78 -12.01 -19.42
CA ALA A 113 -4.70 -12.60 -18.45
C ALA A 113 -4.10 -13.74 -17.62
N ASP A 114 -2.83 -14.12 -17.85
CA ASP A 114 -2.27 -15.38 -17.33
C ASP A 114 -3.24 -16.53 -17.65
N GLU A 115 -3.32 -16.91 -18.94
CA GLU A 115 -4.34 -17.84 -19.46
C GLU A 115 -4.30 -19.20 -18.77
N GLU A 116 -3.12 -19.65 -18.36
CA GLU A 116 -2.91 -20.87 -17.56
C GLU A 116 -3.29 -20.69 -16.08
N ARG A 117 -3.64 -19.46 -15.66
CA ARG A 117 -3.96 -19.08 -14.28
C ARG A 117 -2.85 -19.47 -13.30
N LYS A 118 -1.60 -19.41 -13.75
CA LYS A 118 -0.42 -19.74 -12.95
C LYS A 118 -0.28 -18.80 -11.75
N TYR A 119 -0.50 -17.51 -11.95
CA TYR A 119 -0.29 -16.46 -10.95
C TYR A 119 -1.58 -15.76 -10.53
N THR A 120 -2.68 -15.92 -11.26
CA THR A 120 -3.93 -15.18 -11.05
C THR A 120 -5.03 -16.05 -10.48
N GLN A 121 -5.84 -15.45 -9.61
CA GLN A 121 -7.09 -16.04 -9.16
C GLN A 121 -8.08 -16.21 -10.34
N PRO A 122 -9.08 -17.11 -10.26
CA PRO A 122 -10.04 -17.34 -11.35
C PRO A 122 -10.75 -16.06 -11.85
N SER A 123 -10.91 -15.06 -10.97
CA SER A 123 -11.44 -13.72 -11.28
C SER A 123 -10.55 -12.87 -12.20
N GLY A 124 -9.33 -13.33 -12.51
CA GLY A 124 -8.33 -12.61 -13.28
C GLY A 124 -7.71 -11.42 -12.56
N LEU A 125 -7.06 -10.54 -13.31
CA LEU A 125 -6.44 -9.33 -12.77
C LEU A 125 -7.49 -8.26 -12.40
N PRO A 126 -7.14 -7.30 -11.53
CA PRO A 126 -7.95 -6.12 -11.33
C PRO A 126 -8.11 -5.31 -12.61
N GLU A 127 -9.07 -4.38 -12.63
CA GLU A 127 -9.26 -3.48 -13.77
C GLU A 127 -7.99 -2.68 -14.11
N ARG A 128 -7.86 -2.31 -15.39
CA ARG A 128 -6.74 -1.50 -15.92
C ARG A 128 -5.35 -2.14 -15.70
N THR A 129 -5.30 -3.46 -15.52
CA THR A 129 -4.08 -4.20 -15.23
C THR A 129 -3.92 -5.36 -16.21
N SER A 130 -2.72 -5.53 -16.76
CA SER A 130 -2.30 -6.68 -17.57
C SER A 130 -0.90 -7.10 -17.12
N PHE A 131 -0.40 -8.26 -17.54
CA PHE A 131 1.01 -8.58 -17.36
C PHE A 131 1.89 -7.80 -18.35
N PHE A 132 3.16 -7.58 -17.97
CA PHE A 132 4.23 -7.34 -18.93
C PHE A 132 4.56 -8.63 -19.68
N SER A 133 4.95 -8.52 -20.95
CA SER A 133 5.73 -9.59 -21.59
C SER A 133 7.18 -9.54 -21.10
N GLU A 134 7.92 -10.65 -21.24
CA GLU A 134 9.34 -10.69 -20.86
C GLU A 134 10.18 -9.62 -21.59
N GLY A 135 9.88 -9.39 -22.87
CA GLY A 135 10.54 -8.36 -23.68
C GLY A 135 10.23 -6.94 -23.20
N GLU A 136 8.97 -6.67 -22.84
CA GLU A 136 8.59 -5.37 -22.28
C GLU A 136 9.24 -5.12 -20.92
N PHE A 137 9.27 -6.12 -20.05
CA PHE A 137 9.87 -5.99 -18.72
C PHE A 137 11.38 -5.83 -18.78
N SER A 138 12.06 -6.59 -19.65
CA SER A 138 13.51 -6.48 -19.86
C SER A 138 13.92 -5.13 -20.45
N ALA A 139 13.03 -4.48 -21.20
CA ALA A 139 13.26 -3.16 -21.79
C ALA A 139 13.04 -2.00 -20.81
N LEU A 140 12.60 -2.26 -19.56
CA LEU A 140 12.35 -1.19 -18.59
C LEU A 140 13.61 -0.45 -18.14
N SER A 141 14.81 -1.06 -18.24
CA SER A 141 16.05 -0.44 -17.75
C SER A 141 16.30 0.93 -18.37
N SER A 142 16.61 1.92 -17.54
CA SER A 142 16.90 3.29 -17.96
C SER A 142 17.85 3.98 -16.99
N ASP A 143 18.71 4.87 -17.52
CA ASP A 143 19.64 5.70 -16.78
C ASP A 143 19.11 7.12 -16.52
N ASP A 144 17.81 7.37 -16.75
CA ASP A 144 17.20 8.66 -16.47
C ASP A 144 17.15 8.99 -14.97
N THR A 145 16.82 10.25 -14.67
CA THR A 145 16.71 10.77 -13.29
C THR A 145 15.26 10.95 -12.84
N LYS A 146 14.30 10.36 -13.57
CA LYS A 146 12.88 10.52 -13.25
C LYS A 146 12.60 9.86 -11.89
N PRO A 147 12.06 10.60 -10.91
CA PRO A 147 11.76 10.02 -9.61
C PRO A 147 10.69 8.94 -9.72
N MET A 148 10.81 7.90 -8.89
CA MET A 148 9.84 6.81 -8.82
C MET A 148 9.28 6.67 -7.41
N LEU A 149 7.95 6.53 -7.31
CA LEU A 149 7.25 6.25 -6.06
C LEU A 149 6.92 4.76 -5.93
N VAL A 150 7.46 4.11 -4.90
CA VAL A 150 7.14 2.74 -4.48
C VAL A 150 6.01 2.79 -3.46
N VAL A 151 4.88 2.16 -3.79
CA VAL A 151 3.67 2.23 -2.98
C VAL A 151 3.33 0.90 -2.32
N LEU A 152 3.02 0.93 -1.02
CA LEU A 152 2.49 -0.21 -0.25
C LEU A 152 1.03 0.02 0.16
N HIS A 153 0.15 -0.91 -0.25
CA HIS A 153 -1.27 -0.87 0.06
C HIS A 153 -1.60 -1.33 1.50
N GLY A 154 -2.84 -1.10 1.94
CA GLY A 154 -3.35 -1.52 3.25
C GLY A 154 -3.72 -3.01 3.34
N LEU A 155 -4.43 -3.39 4.40
CA LEU A 155 -4.90 -4.76 4.62
C LEU A 155 -5.76 -5.25 3.43
N SER A 156 -5.48 -6.46 2.93
CA SER A 156 -6.19 -7.19 1.86
C SER A 156 -6.43 -6.45 0.53
N GLY A 157 -5.77 -5.31 0.31
CA GLY A 157 -5.98 -4.45 -0.86
C GLY A 157 -5.11 -4.76 -2.09
N GLY A 158 -4.65 -3.72 -2.78
CA GLY A 158 -3.75 -3.82 -3.94
C GLY A 158 -3.58 -2.50 -4.69
N SER A 159 -3.02 -2.56 -5.89
CA SER A 159 -2.90 -1.41 -6.82
C SER A 159 -4.24 -0.82 -7.28
N HIS A 160 -5.33 -1.58 -7.14
CA HIS A 160 -6.66 -1.16 -7.52
C HIS A 160 -7.35 -0.23 -6.52
N GLU A 161 -6.73 -0.01 -5.36
CA GLU A 161 -7.27 0.79 -4.28
C GLU A 161 -7.42 2.27 -4.66
N ILE A 162 -8.61 2.81 -4.40
CA ILE A 162 -8.99 4.17 -4.80
C ILE A 162 -8.14 5.26 -4.13
N TYR A 163 -7.85 5.11 -2.84
CA TYR A 163 -7.04 6.08 -2.10
C TYR A 163 -5.62 6.17 -2.67
N LEU A 164 -5.06 5.05 -3.10
CA LEU A 164 -3.74 4.95 -3.68
C LEU A 164 -3.72 5.61 -5.06
N ARG A 165 -4.72 5.30 -5.89
CA ARG A 165 -4.85 5.88 -7.23
C ARG A 165 -5.02 7.39 -7.20
N HIS A 166 -5.73 7.93 -6.20
CA HIS A 166 -5.84 9.39 -5.98
C HIS A 166 -4.51 10.06 -5.64
N VAL A 167 -3.54 9.33 -5.07
CA VAL A 167 -2.17 9.85 -4.86
C VAL A 167 -1.33 9.70 -6.12
N VAL A 168 -1.42 8.55 -6.81
CA VAL A 168 -0.60 8.24 -7.98
C VAL A 168 -0.99 9.07 -9.20
N ALA A 169 -2.27 9.23 -9.49
CA ALA A 169 -2.75 9.89 -10.70
C ALA A 169 -2.20 11.31 -10.91
N PRO A 170 -2.28 12.26 -9.95
CA PRO A 170 -1.71 13.59 -10.12
C PRO A 170 -0.18 13.58 -10.20
N LEU A 171 0.48 12.60 -9.59
CA LEU A 171 1.93 12.48 -9.56
C LEU A 171 2.50 12.13 -10.94
N VAL A 172 1.83 11.22 -11.66
CA VAL A 172 2.28 10.74 -12.98
C VAL A 172 1.69 11.52 -14.16
N ALA A 173 0.77 12.45 -13.91
CA ALA A 173 -0.01 13.14 -14.94
C ALA A 173 0.84 13.93 -15.95
N ASP A 174 1.94 14.53 -15.51
CA ASP A 174 2.87 15.29 -16.37
C ASP A 174 4.03 14.43 -16.91
N LYS A 175 3.98 13.11 -16.68
CA LYS A 175 5.04 12.13 -17.00
C LYS A 175 6.38 12.42 -16.33
N GLY A 176 6.39 13.28 -15.29
CA GLY A 176 7.56 13.67 -14.52
C GLY A 176 7.92 12.70 -13.40
N TRP A 177 7.05 11.73 -13.09
CA TRP A 177 7.28 10.66 -12.12
C TRP A 177 6.88 9.31 -12.69
N GLU A 178 7.57 8.26 -12.25
CA GLU A 178 7.06 6.88 -12.33
C GLU A 178 6.47 6.45 -10.99
N ALA A 179 5.70 5.37 -10.99
CA ALA A 179 5.28 4.73 -9.76
C ALA A 179 5.09 3.22 -9.95
N CYS A 180 5.26 2.47 -8.87
CA CYS A 180 4.90 1.07 -8.80
C CYS A 180 4.23 0.74 -7.46
N VAL A 181 3.43 -0.32 -7.45
CA VAL A 181 2.73 -0.82 -6.26
C VAL A 181 3.22 -2.22 -5.97
N VAL A 182 3.80 -2.45 -4.79
CA VAL A 182 4.14 -3.80 -4.34
C VAL A 182 2.87 -4.41 -3.77
N ASN A 183 2.35 -5.44 -4.43
CA ASN A 183 1.20 -6.17 -3.94
C ASN A 183 1.66 -7.25 -2.96
N SER A 184 1.10 -7.20 -1.76
CA SER A 184 1.34 -8.20 -0.73
C SER A 184 0.91 -9.58 -1.22
N ARG A 185 1.55 -10.64 -0.71
CA ARG A 185 1.29 -12.02 -1.15
C ARG A 185 -0.16 -12.41 -0.90
N GLY A 186 -0.80 -12.97 -1.95
CA GLY A 186 -2.23 -13.29 -1.97
C GLY A 186 -3.14 -12.12 -2.36
N CYS A 187 -2.65 -10.89 -2.28
CA CYS A 187 -3.45 -9.70 -2.53
C CYS A 187 -3.52 -9.35 -4.02
N SER A 188 -4.41 -8.40 -4.35
CA SER A 188 -4.63 -7.93 -5.71
C SER A 188 -4.87 -9.04 -6.74
N ARG A 189 -5.57 -10.11 -6.33
CA ARG A 189 -5.91 -11.30 -7.15
C ARG A 189 -4.70 -12.11 -7.62
N THR A 190 -3.56 -12.00 -6.92
CA THR A 190 -2.37 -12.82 -7.15
C THR A 190 -2.41 -14.06 -6.26
N LYS A 191 -2.20 -15.24 -6.84
CA LYS A 191 -2.04 -16.49 -6.09
C LYS A 191 -0.72 -16.51 -5.32
N ILE A 192 -0.72 -17.16 -4.17
CA ILE A 192 0.52 -17.54 -3.48
C ILE A 192 1.02 -18.88 -4.02
N THR A 193 2.33 -19.12 -3.90
CA THR A 193 2.98 -20.40 -4.23
C THR A 193 3.52 -21.13 -3.01
N THR A 194 3.32 -20.55 -1.83
CA THR A 194 3.78 -21.09 -0.54
C THR A 194 2.67 -20.90 0.48
N GLY A 195 2.75 -21.63 1.61
CA GLY A 195 1.75 -21.50 2.68
C GLY A 195 1.82 -20.19 3.48
N MET A 196 2.49 -19.16 2.96
CA MET A 196 2.69 -17.87 3.62
C MET A 196 1.96 -16.77 2.85
N LEU A 197 1.08 -16.07 3.58
CA LEU A 197 0.52 -14.79 3.16
C LEU A 197 1.51 -13.67 3.52
N TYR A 198 1.03 -12.62 4.18
CA TYR A 198 1.81 -11.49 4.63
C TYR A 198 1.30 -11.00 5.99
N ASN A 199 2.14 -10.22 6.67
CA ASN A 199 1.81 -9.60 7.95
C ASN A 199 2.46 -8.20 8.03
N ALA A 200 2.28 -7.51 9.15
CA ALA A 200 2.79 -6.15 9.34
C ALA A 200 4.32 -6.02 9.29
N ARG A 201 5.05 -7.14 9.44
CA ARG A 201 6.51 -7.23 9.36
C ARG A 201 7.01 -7.79 8.02
N ALA A 202 6.16 -7.87 7.00
CA ALA A 202 6.50 -8.41 5.70
C ALA A 202 7.40 -7.48 4.85
N THR A 203 8.63 -7.23 5.32
CA THR A 203 9.57 -6.30 4.69
C THR A 203 10.35 -6.90 3.52
N TRP A 204 10.32 -8.22 3.35
CA TRP A 204 11.14 -8.95 2.36
C TRP A 204 10.80 -8.60 0.90
N ASP A 205 9.51 -8.49 0.53
CA ASP A 205 9.10 -8.22 -0.85
C ASP A 205 9.39 -6.76 -1.26
N VAL A 206 9.16 -5.79 -0.36
CA VAL A 206 9.53 -4.38 -0.61
C VAL A 206 11.04 -4.21 -0.68
N ARG A 207 11.79 -4.89 0.20
CA ARG A 207 13.26 -4.89 0.17
C ARG A 207 13.79 -5.38 -1.16
N GLN A 208 13.28 -6.51 -1.65
CA GLN A 208 13.70 -7.05 -2.94
C GLN A 208 13.29 -6.12 -4.09
N THR A 209 12.08 -5.56 -4.05
CA THR A 209 11.60 -4.59 -5.06
C THR A 209 12.54 -3.39 -5.13
N VAL A 210 12.88 -2.77 -4.00
CA VAL A 210 13.73 -1.58 -3.96
C VAL A 210 15.14 -1.90 -4.46
N LYS A 211 15.71 -3.04 -4.08
CA LYS A 211 17.02 -3.50 -4.60
C LYS A 211 16.99 -3.70 -6.10
N TRP A 212 15.96 -4.34 -6.62
CA TRP A 212 15.77 -4.52 -8.06
C TRP A 212 15.63 -3.17 -8.76
N LEU A 213 14.83 -2.24 -8.21
CA LEU A 213 14.65 -0.90 -8.77
C LEU A 213 15.97 -0.12 -8.83
N ARG A 214 16.78 -0.13 -7.76
CA ARG A 214 18.09 0.53 -7.76
C ARG A 214 19.01 -0.06 -8.83
N LYS A 215 19.02 -1.39 -9.00
CA LYS A 215 19.83 -2.06 -10.03
C LYS A 215 19.35 -1.72 -11.46
N THR A 216 18.04 -1.74 -11.69
CA THR A 216 17.43 -1.50 -13.01
C THR A 216 17.44 -0.02 -13.40
N PHE A 217 17.39 0.87 -12.42
CA PHE A 217 17.29 2.33 -12.58
C PHE A 217 18.32 3.05 -11.70
N PRO A 218 19.62 2.97 -12.04
CA PRO A 218 20.70 3.41 -11.16
C PRO A 218 20.60 4.88 -10.74
N ASN A 219 20.15 5.76 -11.64
CA ASN A 219 20.10 7.21 -11.43
C ASN A 219 18.75 7.72 -10.90
N ARG A 220 17.70 6.87 -10.86
CA ARG A 220 16.37 7.32 -10.44
C ARG A 220 16.31 7.52 -8.92
N PRO A 221 15.84 8.69 -8.44
CA PRO A 221 15.50 8.87 -7.04
C PRO A 221 14.29 7.99 -6.68
N LEU A 222 14.41 7.15 -5.66
CA LEU A 222 13.34 6.28 -5.19
C LEU A 222 12.68 6.87 -3.94
N PHE A 223 11.36 6.85 -3.89
CA PHE A 223 10.56 7.32 -2.75
C PHE A 223 9.57 6.24 -2.32
N GLY A 224 9.26 6.17 -1.03
CA GLY A 224 8.27 5.25 -0.49
C GLY A 224 6.97 5.93 -0.07
N ILE A 225 5.84 5.27 -0.24
CA ILE A 225 4.62 5.62 0.50
C ILE A 225 3.89 4.35 0.93
N GLY A 226 3.44 4.31 2.17
CA GLY A 226 2.64 3.21 2.70
C GLY A 226 1.34 3.71 3.31
N PHE A 227 0.28 2.92 3.19
CA PHE A 227 -1.03 3.21 3.77
C PHE A 227 -1.43 2.14 4.78
N SER A 228 -1.87 2.56 5.97
CA SER A 228 -2.36 1.64 7.01
C SER A 228 -1.33 0.51 7.28
N LEU A 229 -1.67 -0.75 7.05
CA LEU A 229 -0.74 -1.88 7.20
C LEU A 229 0.52 -1.74 6.33
N GLY A 230 0.40 -1.24 5.10
CA GLY A 230 1.54 -0.94 4.23
C GLY A 230 2.44 0.16 4.79
N ALA A 231 1.90 1.11 5.56
CA ALA A 231 2.70 2.09 6.28
C ALA A 231 3.49 1.43 7.41
N ASN A 232 2.92 0.45 8.11
CA ASN A 232 3.63 -0.30 9.14
C ASN A 232 4.77 -1.14 8.52
N ILE A 233 4.52 -1.84 7.42
CA ILE A 233 5.55 -2.59 6.67
C ILE A 233 6.67 -1.65 6.22
N LEU A 234 6.33 -0.49 5.63
CA LEU A 234 7.32 0.49 5.20
C LEU A 234 8.13 1.03 6.38
N THR A 235 7.50 1.26 7.53
CA THR A 235 8.19 1.71 8.75
C THR A 235 9.22 0.68 9.21
N ASN A 236 8.84 -0.60 9.27
CA ASN A 236 9.77 -1.68 9.64
C ASN A 236 10.91 -1.78 8.63
N TYR A 237 10.62 -1.71 7.33
CA TYR A 237 11.64 -1.73 6.28
C TYR A 237 12.66 -0.59 6.47
N LEU A 238 12.18 0.66 6.64
CA LEU A 238 13.05 1.81 6.86
C LEU A 238 13.93 1.65 8.12
N GLY A 239 13.35 1.11 9.20
CA GLY A 239 14.09 0.84 10.44
C GLY A 239 15.12 -0.29 10.31
N GLU A 240 14.83 -1.31 9.52
CA GLU A 240 15.72 -2.45 9.27
C GLU A 240 16.88 -2.07 8.31
N GLU A 241 16.63 -1.26 7.28
CA GLU A 241 17.69 -0.81 6.37
C GLU A 241 18.56 0.30 6.96
N GLY A 242 17.99 1.19 7.79
CA GLY A 242 18.72 2.31 8.38
C GLY A 242 19.42 3.17 7.33
N GLU A 243 20.73 3.39 7.49
CA GLU A 243 21.56 4.17 6.56
C GLU A 243 21.74 3.50 5.19
N ALA A 244 21.53 2.18 5.08
CA ALA A 244 21.61 1.45 3.82
C ALA A 244 20.32 1.56 2.98
N CYS A 245 19.31 2.29 3.47
CA CYS A 245 18.05 2.46 2.75
C CYS A 245 18.26 3.22 1.44
N GLU A 246 17.86 2.60 0.33
CA GLU A 246 17.96 3.16 -1.01
C GLU A 246 16.85 4.20 -1.33
N LEU A 247 15.84 4.31 -0.45
CA LEU A 247 14.79 5.32 -0.57
C LEU A 247 15.27 6.67 -0.05
N LYS A 248 15.08 7.72 -0.87
CA LYS A 248 15.47 9.09 -0.54
C LYS A 248 14.56 9.73 0.52
N ALA A 249 13.27 9.38 0.50
CA ALA A 249 12.31 9.75 1.53
C ALA A 249 11.10 8.81 1.47
N ALA A 250 10.31 8.79 2.55
CA ALA A 250 9.10 8.01 2.63
C ALA A 250 7.96 8.77 3.32
N VAL A 251 6.72 8.44 2.93
CA VAL A 251 5.49 8.98 3.55
C VAL A 251 4.69 7.82 4.17
N LEU A 252 4.29 7.99 5.42
CA LEU A 252 3.53 6.99 6.17
C LEU A 252 2.12 7.53 6.43
N CYS A 253 1.13 6.98 5.74
CA CYS A 253 -0.26 7.43 5.83
C CYS A 253 -1.06 6.50 6.75
N ALA A 254 -1.59 7.06 7.85
CA ALA A 254 -2.44 6.35 8.81
C ALA A 254 -1.81 5.05 9.35
N SER A 255 -0.50 5.06 9.62
CA SER A 255 0.22 3.89 10.15
C SER A 255 -0.32 3.50 11.54
N PRO A 256 -0.64 2.23 11.80
CA PRO A 256 -0.81 1.73 13.15
C PRO A 256 0.57 1.43 13.77
N TRP A 257 1.15 2.42 14.46
CA TRP A 257 2.51 2.39 15.01
C TRP A 257 2.72 1.31 16.09
N ASN A 258 1.68 1.05 16.89
CA ASN A 258 1.66 -0.02 17.88
C ASN A 258 0.41 -0.89 17.62
N LEU A 259 0.65 -2.08 17.05
CA LEU A 259 -0.42 -2.99 16.63
C LEU A 259 -1.13 -3.64 17.82
N GLU A 260 -0.43 -3.86 18.93
CA GLU A 260 -1.01 -4.43 20.15
C GLU A 260 -2.03 -3.46 20.76
N VAL A 261 -1.59 -2.23 21.03
CA VAL A 261 -2.48 -1.16 21.54
C VAL A 261 -3.58 -0.85 20.54
N GLY A 262 -3.26 -0.85 19.24
CA GLY A 262 -4.24 -0.69 18.18
C GLY A 262 -5.31 -1.79 18.19
N SER A 263 -4.93 -3.04 18.39
CA SER A 263 -5.84 -4.19 18.47
C SER A 263 -6.74 -4.11 19.71
N VAL A 264 -6.19 -3.73 20.87
CA VAL A 264 -6.98 -3.54 22.10
C VAL A 264 -7.98 -2.39 21.93
N ASN A 265 -7.54 -1.25 21.37
CA ASN A 265 -8.43 -0.11 21.11
C ASN A 265 -9.52 -0.44 20.10
N LEU A 266 -9.20 -1.22 19.06
CA LEU A 266 -10.18 -1.70 18.10
C LEU A 266 -11.26 -2.54 18.79
N GLN A 267 -10.91 -3.34 19.80
CA GLN A 267 -11.86 -4.13 20.57
C GLN A 267 -12.64 -3.32 21.62
N SER A 268 -12.12 -2.17 22.05
CA SER A 268 -12.69 -1.40 23.16
C SER A 268 -13.99 -0.62 22.84
N THR A 269 -14.38 -0.54 21.57
CA THR A 269 -15.59 0.19 21.15
C THR A 269 -16.47 -0.70 20.28
N TRP A 270 -17.78 -0.50 20.35
CA TRP A 270 -18.72 -1.22 19.49
C TRP A 270 -18.41 -1.03 18.00
N MET A 271 -18.16 0.21 17.56
CA MET A 271 -17.75 0.48 16.16
C MET A 271 -16.46 -0.24 15.78
N GLY A 272 -15.45 -0.21 16.66
CA GLY A 272 -14.18 -0.89 16.43
C GLY A 272 -14.34 -2.41 16.31
N LEU A 273 -15.08 -3.03 17.23
CA LEU A 273 -15.21 -4.49 17.31
C LEU A 273 -16.22 -5.01 16.28
N GLU A 274 -17.45 -4.51 16.32
CA GLU A 274 -18.60 -5.05 15.59
C GLU A 274 -18.64 -4.60 14.13
N VAL A 275 -17.97 -3.49 13.78
CA VAL A 275 -17.90 -3.02 12.39
C VAL A 275 -16.51 -3.26 11.83
N TYR A 276 -15.48 -2.57 12.33
CA TYR A 276 -14.15 -2.63 11.72
C TYR A 276 -13.48 -4.01 11.86
N SER A 277 -13.43 -4.56 13.07
CA SER A 277 -12.77 -5.85 13.31
C SER A 277 -13.48 -7.00 12.57
N LYS A 278 -14.82 -6.98 12.51
CA LYS A 278 -15.60 -7.93 11.71
C LYS A 278 -15.35 -7.81 10.21
N VAL A 279 -15.35 -6.59 9.66
CA VAL A 279 -15.11 -6.38 8.22
C VAL A 279 -13.69 -6.79 7.83
N MET A 280 -12.69 -6.38 8.61
CA MET A 280 -11.30 -6.77 8.35
C MET A 280 -11.07 -8.27 8.55
N GLY A 281 -11.64 -8.87 9.60
CA GLY A 281 -11.59 -10.31 9.83
C GLY A 281 -12.24 -11.10 8.69
N SER A 282 -13.39 -10.65 8.20
CA SER A 282 -14.06 -11.25 7.05
C SER A 282 -13.24 -11.13 5.77
N SER A 283 -12.60 -9.98 5.53
CA SER A 283 -11.73 -9.78 4.38
C SER A 283 -10.49 -10.67 4.42
N MET A 284 -9.86 -10.81 5.58
CA MET A 284 -8.71 -11.72 5.76
C MET A 284 -9.10 -13.19 5.64
N LYS A 285 -10.28 -13.57 6.16
CA LYS A 285 -10.83 -14.92 5.95
C LYS A 285 -11.11 -15.19 4.48
N GLN A 286 -11.64 -14.23 3.74
CA GLN A 286 -11.83 -14.37 2.29
C GLN A 286 -10.50 -14.54 1.55
N LEU A 287 -9.49 -13.75 1.91
CA LEU A 287 -8.13 -13.88 1.38
C LEU A 287 -7.55 -15.26 1.67
N PHE A 288 -7.78 -15.78 2.88
CA PHE A 288 -7.38 -17.12 3.28
C PHE A 288 -8.05 -18.21 2.45
N GLU A 289 -9.39 -18.17 2.30
CA GLU A 289 -10.12 -19.18 1.52
C GLU A 289 -9.71 -19.19 0.05
N GLN A 290 -9.38 -18.04 -0.54
CA GLN A 290 -8.85 -17.94 -1.91
C GLN A 290 -7.52 -18.68 -2.10
N HIS A 291 -6.81 -18.98 -1.01
CA HIS A 291 -5.51 -19.61 -1.02
C HIS A 291 -5.44 -20.85 -0.13
N VAL A 292 -6.60 -21.42 0.24
CA VAL A 292 -6.70 -22.49 1.23
C VAL A 292 -5.81 -23.68 0.87
N GLU A 293 -5.73 -24.04 -0.41
CA GLU A 293 -4.94 -25.16 -0.92
C GLU A 293 -3.44 -25.03 -0.63
N GLU A 294 -2.91 -23.80 -0.63
CA GLU A 294 -1.49 -23.54 -0.37
C GLU A 294 -1.23 -23.35 1.14
N VAL A 295 -2.07 -22.56 1.82
CA VAL A 295 -1.89 -22.31 3.26
C VAL A 295 -2.12 -23.56 4.10
N SER A 296 -3.04 -24.47 3.71
CA SER A 296 -3.31 -25.71 4.42
C SER A 296 -2.17 -26.73 4.36
N LYS A 297 -1.17 -26.51 3.49
CA LYS A 297 0.05 -27.33 3.46
C LYS A 297 0.90 -27.12 4.71
N ASN A 298 0.70 -26.02 5.45
CA ASN A 298 1.30 -25.84 6.75
C ASN A 298 0.56 -26.68 7.80
N PRO A 299 1.17 -27.76 8.35
CA PRO A 299 0.50 -28.68 9.25
C PRO A 299 0.11 -28.05 10.60
N ARG A 300 0.68 -26.89 10.94
CA ARG A 300 0.35 -26.19 12.19
C ARG A 300 -0.97 -25.43 12.10
N LEU A 301 -1.44 -25.15 10.89
CA LEU A 301 -2.62 -24.34 10.62
C LEU A 301 -3.91 -25.17 10.74
N ASP A 302 -4.76 -24.82 11.70
CA ASP A 302 -6.11 -25.37 11.81
C ASP A 302 -7.09 -24.58 10.92
N VAL A 303 -7.31 -25.10 9.71
CA VAL A 303 -8.22 -24.53 8.71
C VAL A 303 -9.64 -24.36 9.23
N GLU A 304 -10.15 -25.32 9.99
CA GLU A 304 -11.54 -25.30 10.48
C GLU A 304 -11.73 -24.25 11.58
N THR A 305 -10.70 -24.02 12.40
CA THR A 305 -10.70 -22.91 13.35
C THR A 305 -10.65 -21.56 12.64
N VAL A 306 -9.81 -21.40 11.59
CA VAL A 306 -9.75 -20.15 10.81
C VAL A 306 -11.09 -19.83 10.14
N ARG A 307 -11.81 -20.83 9.62
CA ARG A 307 -13.13 -20.65 9.01
C ARG A 307 -14.19 -20.08 9.95
N LYS A 308 -14.09 -20.42 11.24
CA LYS A 308 -15.00 -19.99 12.31
C LYS A 308 -14.71 -18.58 12.82
N VAL A 309 -13.58 -17.99 12.43
CA VAL A 309 -13.21 -16.62 12.82
C VAL A 309 -14.25 -15.61 12.34
N THR A 310 -14.56 -14.67 13.25
CA THR A 310 -15.42 -13.51 12.99
C THR A 310 -14.62 -12.22 13.01
N TYR A 311 -13.66 -12.08 13.92
CA TYR A 311 -12.93 -10.83 14.16
C TYR A 311 -11.47 -10.90 13.71
N LEU A 312 -10.90 -9.75 13.35
CA LEU A 312 -9.50 -9.65 12.90
C LEU A 312 -8.51 -10.21 13.93
N HIS A 313 -8.71 -9.93 15.21
CA HIS A 313 -7.80 -10.36 16.27
C HIS A 313 -7.80 -11.89 16.48
N GLU A 314 -8.92 -12.56 16.19
CA GLU A 314 -8.99 -14.02 16.18
C GLU A 314 -8.22 -14.58 14.97
N PHE A 315 -8.39 -13.97 13.79
CA PHE A 315 -7.66 -14.36 12.58
C PHE A 315 -6.14 -14.30 12.83
N ASP A 316 -5.67 -13.16 13.35
CA ASP A 316 -4.27 -12.92 13.71
C ASP A 316 -3.75 -13.99 14.68
N ARG A 317 -4.52 -14.28 15.75
CA ARG A 317 -4.17 -15.31 16.73
C ARG A 317 -3.98 -16.69 16.11
N TYR A 318 -4.86 -17.14 15.22
CA TYR A 318 -4.82 -18.51 14.70
C TYR A 318 -3.92 -18.68 13.47
N THR A 319 -3.61 -17.60 12.76
CA THR A 319 -2.80 -17.67 11.53
C THR A 319 -1.36 -17.20 11.72
N ILE A 320 -1.11 -16.12 12.48
CA ILE A 320 0.24 -15.53 12.60
C ILE A 320 1.05 -16.21 13.70
N SER A 321 0.45 -16.54 14.86
CA SER A 321 1.16 -17.28 15.92
C SER A 321 1.65 -18.66 15.48
N THR A 322 0.96 -19.23 14.50
CA THR A 322 1.19 -20.56 13.93
C THR A 322 2.28 -20.57 12.85
N VAL A 323 2.46 -19.45 12.14
CA VAL A 323 3.35 -19.30 10.97
C VAL A 323 4.69 -18.64 11.32
N CYS A 324 4.76 -17.85 12.40
CA CYS A 324 5.95 -17.06 12.74
C CYS A 324 6.79 -17.58 13.94
N GLN A 325 6.61 -18.83 14.38
CA GLN A 325 7.49 -19.53 15.33
C GLN A 325 8.32 -20.62 14.66
#